data_AF-A0A924M5A1-F1
#
_entry.id   AF-A0A924M5A1-F1
#
_cell.length_a   1.000
_cell.length_b   1.000
_cell.length_c   1.000
_cell.angle_alpha   90.00
_cell.angle_beta   90.00
_cell.angle_gamma   90.00
#
_symmetry.space_group_name_H-M   'P 1'
#
loop_
_entity.id
_entity.type
_entity.pdbx_description
1 polymer ?
#
loop_
_entity_poly.entity_id
_entity_poly.type
_entity_poly.pdbx_seq_one_letter_code
_entity_poly.pdbx_strand_id
1 'polypeptide(L)' 'MELDWQPNRVFDATGQWLLCASHGAAYLPDTGQCAGGPCKGGLVKIHLVDNGGVVYWQSAYNLKPLAF' A
#
# COMPACT_ATOMS: atom_id res chain seq x y z
N MET A 1 -3.53 -3.59 11.39
CA MET A 1 -3.53 -2.13 11.46
C MET A 1 -3.63 -1.68 10.03
N GLU A 2 -4.73 -1.02 9.70
CA GLU A 2 -4.98 -0.61 8.32
C GLU A 2 -4.27 0.69 8.00
N LEU A 3 -4.01 0.90 6.71
CA LEU A 3 -3.35 2.11 6.23
C LEU A 3 -4.35 3.27 6.14
N ASP A 4 -5.63 2.99 5.89
CA ASP A 4 -6.67 3.98 5.64
C ASP A 4 -7.14 4.67 6.93
N TRP A 5 -7.24 6.00 6.88
CA TRP A 5 -7.69 6.83 8.01
C TRP A 5 -9.20 7.12 7.96
N GLN A 6 -9.79 6.92 6.78
CA GLN A 6 -11.21 6.79 6.52
C GLN A 6 -11.39 5.67 5.49
N PRO A 7 -12.57 5.00 5.45
CA PRO A 7 -12.81 3.95 4.47
C PRO A 7 -12.46 4.39 3.05
N ASN A 8 -11.57 3.64 2.41
CA ASN A 8 -11.09 3.88 1.04
C ASN A 8 -10.27 5.17 0.85
N ARG A 9 -9.75 5.78 1.93
CA ARG A 9 -8.85 6.93 1.89
C ARG A 9 -7.48 6.58 2.45
N VAL A 10 -6.58 6.21 1.55
CA VAL A 10 -5.17 5.90 1.86
C VAL A 10 -4.21 7.01 1.45
N PHE A 11 -4.63 7.88 0.54
CA PHE A 11 -3.83 9.02 0.11
C PHE A 11 -4.02 10.22 1.02
N ASP A 12 -3.00 11.08 1.05
CA ASP A 12 -3.10 12.42 1.60
C ASP A 12 -4.07 13.31 0.79
N ALA A 13 -4.31 14.53 1.29
CA ALA A 13 -5.23 15.46 0.65
C ALA A 13 -4.77 15.90 -0.76
N THR A 14 -3.48 15.82 -1.06
CA THR A 14 -2.93 16.15 -2.39
C THR A 14 -2.99 14.98 -3.37
N GLY A 15 -3.19 13.74 -2.89
CA GLY A 15 -3.15 12.54 -3.71
C GLY A 15 -1.73 12.06 -4.05
N GLN A 16 -0.69 12.68 -3.49
CA GLN A 16 0.70 12.39 -3.82
C GLN A 16 1.31 11.29 -2.96
N TRP A 17 0.85 11.13 -1.72
CA TRP A 17 1.48 10.26 -0.73
C TRP A 17 0.49 9.26 -0.15
N LEU A 18 0.94 8.03 0.07
CA LEU A 18 0.22 7.08 0.92
C LEU A 18 0.53 7.42 2.38
N LEU A 19 -0.50 7.65 3.19
CA LEU A 19 -0.35 8.01 4.59
C LEU A 19 -0.83 6.90 5.51
N CYS A 20 0.01 6.53 6.47
CA CYS A 20 -0.40 5.67 7.58
C CYS A 20 -1.29 6.45 8.55
N ALA A 21 -2.55 6.02 8.66
CA ALA A 21 -3.56 6.59 9.54
C ALA A 21 -3.14 6.73 11.01
N SER A 22 -2.33 5.80 11.51
CA SER A 22 -2.04 5.72 12.94
C SER A 22 -0.97 6.70 13.41
N HIS A 23 0.06 6.92 12.59
CA HIS A 23 1.27 7.64 13.02
C HIS A 23 1.83 8.62 11.97
N GLY A 24 1.18 8.76 10.82
CA GLY A 24 1.55 9.75 9.80
C GLY A 24 2.82 9.43 9.00
N ALA A 25 3.24 8.17 8.95
CA ALA A 25 4.30 7.76 8.01
C ALA A 25 3.82 7.94 6.56
N ALA A 26 4.66 8.52 5.72
CA ALA A 26 4.37 8.84 4.33
C ALA A 26 5.20 7.97 3.38
N TYR A 27 4.56 7.42 2.37
CA TYR A 27 5.21 6.55 1.39
C TYR A 27 4.94 7.01 -0.05
N LEU A 28 5.94 6.82 -0.89
CA LEU A 28 5.82 6.96 -2.34
C LEU A 28 4.89 5.88 -2.91
N PRO A 29 3.81 6.23 -3.62
CA PRO A 29 2.83 5.24 -4.10
C PRO A 29 3.38 4.26 -5.14
N ASP A 30 4.36 4.68 -5.93
CA ASP A 30 4.91 3.94 -7.07
C ASP A 30 5.92 2.84 -6.66
N THR A 31 6.70 3.13 -5.63
CA THR A 31 7.84 2.34 -5.15
C THR A 31 7.63 1.77 -3.76
N GLY A 32 6.76 2.37 -2.94
CA GLY A 32 6.59 2.04 -1.53
C GLY A 32 7.69 2.59 -0.62
N GLN A 33 8.64 3.37 -1.14
CA GLN A 33 9.71 3.94 -0.33
C GLN A 33 9.16 4.90 0.73
N CYS A 34 9.77 4.90 1.91
CA CYS A 34 9.46 5.89 2.94
C CYS A 34 9.91 7.28 2.47
N ALA A 35 8.98 8.22 2.44
CA ALA A 35 9.21 9.61 2.11
C ALA A 35 9.32 10.51 3.35
N GLY A 36 8.85 10.03 4.52
CA GLY A 36 8.98 10.75 5.79
C GLY A 36 8.11 10.18 6.91
N GLY A 37 8.29 10.72 8.12
CA GLY A 37 7.57 10.30 9.32
C GLY A 37 8.13 8.99 9.93
N PRO A 38 7.41 8.38 10.87
CA PRO A 38 7.89 7.22 11.64
C PRO A 38 7.73 5.90 10.88
N CYS A 39 8.32 5.82 9.68
CA CYS A 39 8.37 4.60 8.89
C CYS A 39 9.15 3.50 9.62
N LYS A 40 8.73 2.25 9.43
CA LYS A 40 9.47 1.05 9.88
C LYS A 40 9.97 0.25 8.67
N GLY A 41 10.63 0.94 7.74
CA GLY A 41 10.95 0.43 6.41
C GLY A 41 9.98 0.94 5.33
N GLY A 42 10.09 0.42 4.11
CA GLY A 42 9.18 0.72 3.00
C GLY A 42 8.04 -0.30 2.88
N LEU A 43 7.03 0.05 2.08
CA LEU A 43 5.95 -0.86 1.69
C LEU A 43 6.47 -1.89 0.68
N VAL A 44 5.88 -3.08 0.72
CA VAL A 44 6.16 -4.14 -0.25
C VAL A 44 5.19 -4.00 -1.43
N LYS A 45 5.74 -3.82 -2.63
CA LYS A 45 4.94 -3.74 -3.86
C LYS A 45 4.30 -5.09 -4.17
N ILE A 46 2.98 -5.09 -4.39
CA ILE A 46 2.24 -6.25 -4.85
C ILE A 46 2.22 -6.25 -6.38
N HIS A 47 2.62 -7.36 -7.00
CA HIS A 47 2.54 -7.50 -8.45
C HIS A 47 1.07 -7.71 -8.87
N LEU A 48 0.64 -6.96 -9.89
CA LEU A 48 -0.72 -6.97 -10.39
C LEU A 48 -0.75 -7.40 -11.86
N VAL A 49 -1.79 -8.12 -12.25
CA VAL A 49 -2.07 -8.54 -13.62
C VAL A 49 -3.50 -8.12 -13.97
N ASP A 50 -3.68 -7.41 -15.07
CA ASP A 50 -5.00 -7.15 -15.66
C ASP A 50 -5.37 -8.30 -16.60
N ASN A 51 -6.56 -8.86 -16.43
CA ASN A 51 -7.14 -9.79 -17.37
C ASN A 51 -8.62 -9.48 -17.56
N GLY A 52 -8.94 -8.82 -18.69
CA GLY A 52 -10.32 -8.49 -19.06
C GLY A 52 -10.96 -7.43 -18.15
N GLY A 53 -10.18 -6.45 -17.68
CA GLY A 53 -10.67 -5.40 -16.78
C GLY A 53 -10.83 -5.82 -15.33
N VAL A 54 -10.40 -7.04 -14.99
CA VAL A 54 -10.26 -7.50 -13.61
C VAL A 54 -8.78 -7.48 -13.23
N VAL A 55 -8.47 -6.82 -12.12
CA VAL A 55 -7.12 -6.74 -11.57
C VAL A 55 -6.91 -7.86 -10.56
N TYR A 56 -5.95 -8.72 -10.85
CA TYR A 56 -5.52 -9.81 -9.98
C TYR A 56 -4.20 -9.45 -9.33
N TRP A 57 -4.03 -9.81 -8.07
CA TRP A 57 -2.70 -9.85 -7.46
C TRP A 57 -2.10 -11.23 -7.64
N GLN A 58 -0.78 -11.29 -7.82
CA GLN A 58 -0.05 -12.53 -7.94
C GLN A 58 0.66 -12.87 -6.62
N SER A 59 0.55 -14.13 -6.18
CA SER A 59 1.30 -14.61 -5.03
C SER A 59 2.80 -14.60 -5.31
N ALA A 60 3.58 -14.45 -4.24
CA ALA A 60 5.03 -14.47 -4.27
C ALA A 60 5.57 -15.19 -3.04
N TYR A 61 6.88 -15.45 -2.99
CA TYR A 61 7.50 -16.14 -1.85
C TYR A 61 7.22 -15.42 -0.51
N ASN A 62 7.07 -14.09 -0.55
CA ASN A 62 6.77 -13.20 0.57
C ASN A 62 5.29 -12.77 0.64
N LEU A 63 4.45 -13.19 -0.30
CA LEU A 63 3.03 -12.83 -0.39
C LEU A 63 2.21 -14.09 -0.62
N LYS A 64 1.79 -14.72 0.48
CA LYS A 64 1.05 -15.98 0.46
C LYS A 64 -0.45 -15.72 0.34
N PRO A 65 -1.21 -16.58 -0.38
CA PRO A 65 -2.66 -16.54 -0.37
C PRO A 65 -3.20 -16.58 1.06
N LEU A 66 -4.32 -15.89 1.30
CA LEU A 66 -5.09 -16.06 2.52
C LEU A 66 -5.56 -17.51 2.60
N ALA A 67 -5.15 -18.21 3.65
CA ALA A 67 -5.71 -19.52 3.99
C ALA A 67 -7.04 -19.28 4.71
N PHE A 68 -8.11 -19.88 4.19
CA PHE A 68 -9.43 -19.90 4.83
C PHE A 68 -9.58 -21.16 5.67
#